data_AF-A0A4R6WN58-F1
#
_entry.id   AF-A0A4R6WN58-F1
#
_cell.length_a   1.000
_cell.length_b   1.000
_cell.length_c   1.000
_cell.angle_alpha   90.00
_cell.angle_beta   90.00
_cell.angle_gamma   90.00
#
_symmetry.space_group_name_H-M   'P 1'
#
loop_
_entity.id
_entity.type
_entity.pdbx_description
1 polymer ?
#
loop_
_entity_poly.entity_id
_entity_poly.type
_entity_poly.pdbx_seq_one_letter_code
_entity_poly.pdbx_strand_id
1 'polypeptide(L)' 'MNTSPITTWEGAEAYFTFADSPTILILLVLAAAAVCVGGIVSMIKHESYAYKKLNGK' A
#
# COMPACT_ATOMS: atom_id res chain seq x y z
N MET A 1 -14.11 2.98 -28.89
CA MET A 1 -14.14 2.61 -27.46
C MET A 1 -14.80 3.74 -26.70
N ASN A 2 -15.99 3.49 -26.13
CA ASN A 2 -16.59 4.32 -25.10
C ASN A 2 -16.41 3.56 -23.79
N THR A 3 -15.34 3.88 -23.06
CA THR A 3 -14.85 3.12 -21.89
C THR A 3 -15.56 3.49 -20.60
N SER A 4 -16.39 4.53 -20.60
CA SER A 4 -17.10 4.98 -19.41
C SER A 4 -18.54 4.45 -19.42
N PRO A 5 -19.00 3.76 -18.36
CA PRO A 5 -20.37 3.25 -18.26
C PRO A 5 -21.42 4.34 -17.97
N ILE A 6 -21.01 5.61 -17.83
CA ILE A 6 -21.90 6.75 -17.57
C ILE A 6 -22.00 7.67 -18.78
N THR A 7 -23.20 8.19 -19.01
CA THR A 7 -23.53 9.09 -20.14
C THR A 7 -23.33 10.58 -19.80
N THR A 8 -23.14 10.91 -18.52
CA THR A 8 -22.83 12.26 -18.03
C THR A 8 -21.84 12.20 -16.88
N TRP A 9 -21.04 13.26 -16.74
CA TRP A 9 -20.08 13.47 -15.64
C TRP A 9 -20.57 14.48 -14.61
N GLU A 10 -21.77 15.03 -14.81
CA GLU A 10 -22.36 15.99 -13.89
C GLU A 10 -22.66 15.31 -12.54
N GLY A 11 -22.00 15.76 -11.48
CA GLY A 11 -22.02 15.12 -10.15
C GLY A 11 -21.07 13.92 -9.98
N ALA A 12 -20.30 13.54 -11.01
CA ALA A 12 -19.27 12.52 -10.91
C ALA A 12 -17.96 13.13 -10.38
N GLU A 13 -17.93 13.39 -9.08
CA GLU A 13 -16.78 14.00 -8.40
C GLU A 13 -16.11 13.01 -7.44
N ALA A 14 -14.78 13.11 -7.35
CA ALA A 14 -14.01 12.33 -6.39
C ALA A 14 -13.99 13.04 -5.04
N TYR A 15 -14.49 12.36 -4.01
CA TYR A 15 -14.40 12.85 -2.64
C TYR A 15 -13.15 12.30 -1.98
N PHE A 16 -12.25 13.20 -1.61
CA PHE A 16 -11.04 12.86 -0.86
C PHE A 16 -11.22 13.19 0.62
N THR A 17 -11.71 12.20 1.38
CA THR A 17 -12.18 12.32 2.77
C THR A 17 -11.20 13.01 3.74
N PHE A 18 -9.89 12.96 3.46
CA PHE A 18 -8.86 13.50 4.36
C PHE A 18 -7.84 14.40 3.65
N ALA A 19 -8.14 14.88 2.43
CA ALA A 19 -7.19 15.67 1.66
C ALA A 19 -6.82 17.00 2.34
N ASP A 20 -7.68 17.52 3.19
CA ASP A 20 -7.53 18.76 3.95
C ASP A 20 -6.94 18.57 5.35
N SER A 21 -6.75 17.32 5.80
CA SER A 21 -6.21 17.01 7.12
C SER A 21 -4.76 16.54 7.04
N PRO A 22 -3.76 17.44 7.22
CA PRO A 22 -2.35 17.09 7.10
C PRO A 22 -1.93 15.99 8.08
N THR A 23 -2.51 15.99 9.28
CA THR A 23 -2.24 14.98 10.30
C THR A 23 -2.63 13.57 9.84
N ILE A 24 -3.81 13.42 9.22
CA ILE A 24 -4.29 12.12 8.74
C ILE A 24 -3.46 11.66 7.54
N LEU A 25 -3.11 12.57 6.63
CA LEU A 25 -2.24 12.26 5.50
C LEU A 25 -0.87 11.74 5.95
N ILE A 26 -0.25 12.39 6.94
CA ILE A 26 1.03 11.94 7.51
C ILE A 26 0.88 10.52 8.09
N LEU A 27 -0.19 10.26 8.84
CA LEU A 27 -0.45 8.95 9.42
C LEU A 27 -0.58 7.87 8.35
N LEU A 28 -1.31 8.14 7.26
CA LEU A 28 -1.47 7.20 6.14
C LEU A 28 -0.14 6.94 5.41
N VAL A 29 0.68 7.97 5.22
CA VAL A 29 2.02 7.83 4.63
C VAL A 29 2.92 6.96 5.52
N LEU A 30 2.92 7.20 6.83
CA LEU A 30 3.69 6.39 7.79
C LEU A 30 3.19 4.94 7.80
N ALA A 31 1.89 4.72 7.74
CA ALA A 31 1.31 3.38 7.65
C ALA A 31 1.76 2.65 6.37
N ALA A 32 1.72 3.32 5.22
CA ALA A 32 2.19 2.75 3.96
C ALA A 32 3.68 2.40 4.01
N ALA A 33 4.52 3.31 4.55
CA ALA A 33 5.94 3.07 4.73
C ALA A 33 6.20 1.87 5.67
N ALA A 34 5.43 1.74 6.76
CA ALA A 34 5.55 0.62 7.69
C ALA A 34 5.23 -0.72 7.02
N VAL A 35 4.23 -0.78 6.14
CA VAL A 35 3.92 -1.99 5.36
C VAL A 35 5.08 -2.36 4.44
N CYS A 36 5.67 -1.39 3.73
CA CYS A 36 6.84 -1.63 2.87
C CYS A 36 8.03 -2.18 3.66
N VAL A 37 8.41 -1.51 4.75
CA VAL A 37 9.52 -1.94 5.62
C VAL A 37 9.24 -3.32 6.22
N GLY A 38 8.00 -3.55 6.69
CA GLY A 38 7.58 -4.84 7.23
C GLY A 38 7.70 -5.98 6.21
N GLY A 39 7.32 -5.72 4.95
CA GLY A 39 7.48 -6.67 3.84
C GLY A 39 8.95 -7.03 3.59
N ILE A 40 9.83 -6.03 3.54
CA ILE A 40 11.27 -6.24 3.36
C ILE A 40 11.86 -7.08 4.51
N VAL A 41 11.54 -6.73 5.76
CA VAL A 41 12.02 -7.47 6.94
C VAL A 41 11.49 -8.92 6.94
N SER A 42 10.24 -9.11 6.53
CA SER A 42 9.63 -10.44 6.41
C SER A 42 10.35 -11.29 5.37
N MET A 43 10.65 -10.73 4.19
CA MET A 43 11.42 -11.39 3.13
C MET A 43 12.81 -11.81 3.61
N ILE A 44 13.56 -10.90 4.24
CA ILE A 44 14.90 -11.20 4.77
C ILE A 44 14.84 -12.37 5.77
N LYS A 45 13.84 -12.38 6.66
CA LYS A 45 13.64 -13.48 7.62
C LYS A 45 13.30 -14.79 6.93
N HIS A 46 12.43 -14.75 5.93
CA HIS A 46 12.02 -15.92 5.15
C HIS A 46 13.21 -16.55 4.41
N GLU A 47 14.00 -15.73 3.71
CA GLU A 47 15.19 -16.19 3.01
C GLU A 47 16.24 -16.74 3.98
N SER A 48 16.53 -16.02 5.07
CA SER A 48 17.49 -16.49 6.09
C SER A 48 17.08 -17.84 6.68
N TYR A 49 15.78 -18.06 6.91
CA TYR A 49 15.26 -19.34 7.36
C TYR A 49 15.41 -20.43 6.30
N ALA A 50 15.05 -20.14 5.04
CA ALA A 50 15.18 -21.09 3.93
C ALA A 50 16.64 -21.51 3.71
N TYR A 51 17.58 -20.55 3.73
CA TYR A 51 19.01 -20.83 3.63
C TYR A 51 19.54 -21.66 4.79
N LYS A 52 19.14 -21.38 6.04
CA LYS A 52 19.52 -22.22 7.19
C LYS A 52 18.99 -23.64 7.05
N LYS A 53 17.73 -23.80 6.63
CA LYS A 53 17.10 -25.11 6.41
C LYS A 53 17.81 -25.92 5.32
N LEU A 54 18.27 -25.27 4.25
CA LEU A 54 19.00 -25.93 3.16
C LEU A 54 20.45 -26.26 3.54
N ASN A 55 21.11 -25.40 4.33
CA ASN A 55 22.50 -25.60 4.75
C ASN A 55 22.67 -26.55 5.96
N GLY A 56 21.62 -27.26 6.38
CA GLY A 56 21.74 -28.45 7.23
C GLY A 56 22.35 -28.23 8.62
N LYS A 57 22.14 -27.07 9.24
CA LYS A 57 22.34 -26.90 10.69
C LYS A 57 21.00 -26.88 11.41
#